data_AF-A0A6V8CHS2-F1
#
_entry.id   AF-A0A6V8CHS2-F1
#
_cell.length_a   1.000
_cell.length_b   1.000
_cell.length_c   1.000
_cell.angle_alpha   90.00
_cell.angle_beta   90.00
_cell.angle_gamma   90.00
#
_symmetry.space_group_name_H-M   'P 1'
#
loop_
_entity.id
_entity.type
_entity.pdbx_description
1 polymer ?
#
loop_
_entity_poly.entity_id
_entity_poly.type
_entity_poly.pdbx_seq_one_letter_code
_entity_poly.pdbx_strand_id
1 'polypeptide(L)'
;HKQMIPGFEREMMGAIAGEKRTFTLPPEDAYGQPSDEKIVELSKEQFGEITPTEGMMLMSDAGPFKVVGVNEETVKVDFNHPMAGRTLKFEVELVEVRKASAEELLHGHAHGPGGYQH
;
A
#
# COMPACT_ATOMS: atom_id res chain seq x y z
N HIS A 1 6.83 -12.44 7.17
CA HIS A 1 6.52 -11.30 8.06
C HIS A 1 6.82 -10.02 7.31
N LYS A 2 6.00 -8.97 7.47
CA LYS A 2 5.90 -7.77 6.62
C LYS A 2 5.01 -7.89 5.37
N GLN A 3 3.92 -8.64 5.46
CA GLN A 3 2.91 -8.68 4.38
C GLN A 3 1.85 -7.58 4.54
N MET A 4 1.71 -7.03 5.74
CA MET A 4 0.77 -5.97 6.06
C MET A 4 1.47 -4.79 6.74
N ILE A 5 0.79 -3.65 6.83
CA ILE A 5 1.28 -2.47 7.54
C ILE A 5 1.66 -2.81 9.00
N PRO A 6 2.72 -2.22 9.56
CA PRO A 6 3.30 -2.66 10.84
C PRO A 6 2.31 -2.67 12.00
N GLY A 7 1.47 -1.63 12.10
CA GLY A 7 0.45 -1.54 13.14
C GLY A 7 -0.58 -2.66 13.03
N PHE A 8 -0.95 -3.07 11.81
CA PHE A 8 -1.89 -4.16 11.62
C PHE A 8 -1.30 -5.50 12.07
N GLU A 9 -0.06 -5.80 11.67
CA GLU A 9 0.61 -7.05 12.11
C GLU A 9 0.72 -7.09 13.64
N ARG A 10 1.04 -5.96 14.27
CA ARG A 10 1.11 -5.84 15.73
C ARG A 10 -0.24 -6.07 16.40
N GLU A 11 -1.31 -5.45 15.91
CA GLU A 11 -2.66 -5.61 16.45
C GLU A 11 -3.23 -7.03 16.25
N MET A 12 -2.69 -7.80 15.29
CA MET A 12 -3.05 -9.20 15.09
C MET A 12 -2.20 -10.20 15.90
N MET A 13 -1.14 -9.75 16.58
CA MET A 13 -0.34 -10.65 17.41
C MET A 13 -1.18 -11.25 18.54
N GLY A 14 -1.05 -12.57 18.71
CA GLY A 14 -1.78 -13.33 19.73
C GLY A 14 -3.28 -13.46 19.52
N ALA A 15 -3.82 -13.01 18.38
CA ALA A 15 -5.23 -13.19 18.05
C ALA A 15 -5.55 -14.67 17.77
N ILE A 16 -6.77 -15.09 18.10
CA ILE A 16 -7.26 -16.46 17.88
C ILE A 16 -8.42 -16.50 16.89
N ALA A 17 -8.60 -17.63 16.21
CA ALA A 17 -9.68 -17.80 15.24
C ALA A 17 -11.07 -17.56 15.88
N GLY A 18 -11.94 -16.86 15.15
CA GLY A 18 -13.24 -16.36 15.59
C GLY A 18 -13.21 -15.01 16.32
N GLU A 19 -12.03 -14.49 16.69
CA GLU A 19 -11.91 -13.23 17.40
C GLU A 19 -12.25 -12.03 16.50
N LYS A 20 -12.99 -11.07 17.05
CA LYS A 20 -13.25 -9.77 16.41
C LYS A 20 -12.47 -8.68 17.11
N ARG A 21 -11.74 -7.87 16.34
CA ARG A 21 -11.00 -6.72 16.85
C ARG A 21 -11.39 -5.45 16.11
N THR A 22 -11.36 -4.35 16.85
CA THR A 22 -11.47 -3.00 16.30
C THR A 22 -10.31 -2.20 16.82
N PHE A 23 -9.50 -1.66 15.93
CA PHE A 23 -8.35 -0.83 16.29
C PHE A 23 -8.17 0.30 15.28
N THR A 24 -7.47 1.34 15.72
CA THR A 24 -7.20 2.53 14.93
C THR A 24 -5.70 2.73 14.86
N LEU A 25 -5.16 2.84 13.64
CA LEU A 25 -3.75 3.05 13.39
C LEU A 25 -3.53 4.50 12.94
N PRO A 26 -2.65 5.27 13.60
CA PRO A 26 -2.20 6.53 13.07
C PRO A 26 -1.29 6.30 11.84
N PRO A 27 -1.00 7.34 11.04
CA PRO A 27 -0.25 7.18 9.79
C PRO A 27 1.11 6.48 9.97
N GLU A 28 1.85 6.78 11.03
CA GLU A 28 3.15 6.20 11.37
C GLU A 28 3.12 4.67 11.55
N ASP A 29 1.98 4.11 11.95
CA ASP A 29 1.76 2.67 12.08
C ASP A 29 1.10 2.06 10.83
N ALA A 30 0.72 2.90 9.87
CA ALA A 30 0.05 2.52 8.63
C ALA A 30 0.94 2.80 7.40
N TYR A 31 0.60 3.84 6.63
CA TYR A 31 1.25 4.17 5.36
C TYR A 31 2.23 5.36 5.44
N GLY A 32 2.55 5.80 6.65
CA GLY A 32 3.41 6.95 6.93
C GLY A 32 2.73 8.29 6.67
N GLN A 33 3.45 9.36 6.97
CA GLN A 33 3.09 10.72 6.56
C GLN A 33 3.43 10.92 5.08
N PRO A 34 2.71 11.81 4.36
CA PRO A 34 3.16 12.23 3.04
C PRO A 34 4.53 12.90 3.15
N SER A 35 5.37 12.70 2.14
CA SER A 35 6.67 13.37 2.01
C SER A 35 6.72 14.18 0.72
N ASP A 36 7.19 15.42 0.84
CA ASP A 36 7.43 16.30 -0.31
C ASP A 36 8.53 15.74 -1.24
N GLU A 37 9.43 14.89 -0.72
CA GLU A 37 10.46 14.22 -1.53
C GLU A 37 9.87 13.21 -2.51
N LYS A 38 8.64 12.75 -2.27
CA LYS A 38 7.90 11.86 -3.19
C LYS A 38 7.10 12.63 -4.22
N ILE A 39 7.14 13.96 -4.19
CA ILE A 39 6.55 14.82 -5.18
C ILE A 39 7.64 15.25 -6.15
N VAL A 40 7.51 14.85 -7.41
CA VAL A 40 8.56 14.98 -8.43
C VAL A 40 8.00 15.73 -9.63
N GLU A 41 8.83 16.50 -10.31
CA GLU A 41 8.51 17.07 -11.62
C GLU A 41 9.12 16.20 -12.72
N LEU A 42 8.28 15.79 -13.67
CA LEU A 42 8.66 15.01 -14.84
C LEU A 42 8.41 15.84 -16.10
N SER A 43 9.23 15.63 -17.13
CA SER A 43 8.99 16.24 -18.44
C SER A 43 7.74 15.66 -19.07
N LYS A 44 6.92 16.48 -19.74
CA LYS A 44 5.75 16.00 -20.49
C LYS A 44 6.10 14.94 -21.52
N GLU A 45 7.30 14.97 -22.08
CA GLU A 45 7.77 13.99 -23.07
C GLU A 45 7.79 12.56 -22.50
N GLN A 46 7.97 12.41 -21.17
CA GLN A 46 7.99 11.10 -20.51
C GLN A 46 6.63 10.42 -20.49
N PHE A 47 5.54 11.15 -20.76
CA PHE A 47 4.18 10.61 -20.78
C PHE A 47 3.77 10.09 -22.16
N GLY A 48 4.59 10.30 -23.20
CA GLY A 48 4.33 9.81 -24.55
C GLY A 48 3.01 10.34 -25.11
N GLU A 49 2.10 9.44 -25.48
CA GLU A 49 0.77 9.78 -26.00
C GLU A 49 -0.25 10.14 -24.91
N ILE A 50 0.09 9.93 -23.64
CA ILE A 50 -0.79 10.25 -22.52
C ILE A 50 -0.79 11.77 -22.33
N THR A 51 -1.98 12.36 -22.31
CA THR A 51 -2.18 13.76 -21.89
C THR A 51 -2.48 13.79 -20.38
N PRO A 52 -1.49 14.07 -19.51
CA PRO A 52 -1.69 14.07 -18.07
C PRO A 52 -2.61 15.22 -17.66
N THR A 53 -3.51 14.94 -16.73
CA THR A 53 -4.44 15.91 -16.14
C THR A 53 -4.39 15.83 -14.62
N GLU A 54 -4.59 16.95 -13.93
CA GLU A 54 -4.60 16.97 -12.47
C GLU A 54 -5.64 16.00 -11.90
N GLY A 55 -5.22 15.22 -10.90
CA GLY A 55 -6.03 14.17 -10.30
C GLY A 55 -5.91 12.80 -10.97
N MET A 56 -5.33 12.72 -12.18
CA MET A 56 -5.14 11.45 -12.89
C MET A 56 -4.19 10.53 -12.11
N MET A 57 -4.57 9.27 -11.96
CA MET A 57 -3.73 8.22 -11.39
C MET A 57 -3.11 7.42 -12.53
N LEU A 58 -1.80 7.24 -12.49
CA LEU A 58 -1.02 6.51 -13.50
C LEU A 58 -0.11 5.50 -12.82
N MET A 59 0.40 4.55 -13.60
CA MET A 59 1.33 3.52 -13.14
C MET A 59 2.70 3.72 -13.80
N SER A 60 3.76 3.61 -12.99
CA SER A 60 5.14 3.55 -13.45
C SER A 60 5.84 2.32 -12.88
N ASP A 61 7.09 2.09 -13.26
CA ASP A 61 7.93 1.04 -12.68
C ASP A 61 8.20 1.26 -11.17
N ALA A 62 8.16 2.52 -10.72
CA ALA A 62 8.28 2.86 -9.30
C ALA A 62 6.97 2.67 -8.51
N GLY A 63 5.87 2.36 -9.21
CA GLY A 63 4.54 2.20 -8.64
C GLY A 63 3.55 3.27 -9.11
N PRO A 64 2.33 3.26 -8.51
CA PRO A 64 1.29 4.20 -8.86
C PRO A 64 1.64 5.61 -8.37
N PHE A 65 1.26 6.61 -9.15
CA PHE A 65 1.41 8.02 -8.79
C PHE A 65 0.19 8.82 -9.23
N LYS A 66 0.01 9.98 -8.62
CA LYS A 66 -1.05 10.94 -8.93
C LYS A 66 -0.46 12.17 -9.60
N VAL A 67 -1.06 12.65 -10.68
CA VAL A 67 -0.75 13.98 -11.23
C VAL A 67 -1.35 15.04 -10.31
N VAL A 68 -0.52 15.95 -9.80
CA VAL A 68 -0.92 17.02 -8.87
C VAL A 68 -0.74 18.43 -9.43
N GLY A 69 -0.13 18.55 -10.61
CA GLY A 69 0.00 19.81 -11.32
C GLY A 69 0.46 19.59 -12.76
N VAL A 70 -0.01 20.42 -13.68
CA VAL A 70 0.44 20.40 -15.09
C VAL A 70 0.81 21.81 -15.52
N ASN A 71 2.08 22.01 -15.88
CA ASN A 71 2.61 23.28 -16.42
C ASN A 71 2.75 23.19 -17.94
N GLU A 72 3.39 24.17 -18.59
CA GLU A 72 3.61 24.15 -20.05
C GLU A 72 4.55 23.01 -20.47
N GLU A 73 5.68 22.82 -19.76
CA GLU A 73 6.73 21.84 -20.10
C GLU A 73 6.78 20.64 -19.15
N THR A 74 6.36 20.82 -17.90
CA THR A 74 6.51 19.81 -16.83
C THR A 74 5.17 19.38 -16.23
N VAL A 75 5.19 18.20 -15.61
CA VAL A 75 4.07 17.59 -14.89
C VAL A 75 4.55 17.26 -13.48
N LYS A 76 3.85 17.79 -12.48
CA LYS A 76 4.13 17.48 -11.08
C LYS A 76 3.34 16.25 -10.68
N VAL A 77 4.04 15.23 -10.20
CA VAL A 77 3.49 13.94 -9.81
C VAL A 77 3.77 13.64 -8.35
N ASP A 78 2.87 12.90 -7.71
CA ASP A 78 2.94 12.52 -6.30
C ASP A 78 2.96 10.98 -6.18
N PHE A 79 4.08 10.46 -5.68
CA PHE A 79 4.31 9.04 -5.40
C PHE A 79 3.99 8.66 -3.94
N ASN A 80 3.40 9.55 -3.15
CA ASN A 80 2.91 9.18 -1.84
C ASN A 80 1.83 8.09 -1.96
N HIS A 81 1.83 7.16 -1.01
CA HIS A 81 0.78 6.15 -0.97
C HIS A 81 -0.58 6.85 -0.82
N PRO A 82 -1.66 6.41 -1.50
CA PRO A 82 -2.96 7.10 -1.45
C PRO A 82 -3.54 7.30 -0.04
N MET A 83 -3.17 6.41 0.89
CA MET A 83 -3.56 6.45 2.30
C MET A 83 -2.52 7.10 3.23
N ALA A 84 -1.43 7.68 2.71
CA ALA A 84 -0.45 8.41 3.52
C ALA A 84 -1.12 9.59 4.25
N GLY A 85 -0.70 9.84 5.48
CA GLY A 85 -1.26 10.86 6.37
C GLY A 85 -2.65 10.53 6.93
N ARG A 86 -3.24 9.39 6.56
CA ARG A 86 -4.57 8.99 7.06
C ARG A 86 -4.47 8.10 8.28
N THR A 87 -5.25 8.44 9.31
CA THR A 87 -5.58 7.53 10.40
C THR A 87 -6.60 6.50 9.91
N LEU A 88 -6.30 5.21 10.08
CA LEU A 88 -7.11 4.12 9.57
C LEU A 88 -7.77 3.36 10.72
N LYS A 89 -9.10 3.23 10.69
CA LYS A 89 -9.85 2.36 11.59
C LYS A 89 -10.12 1.03 10.90
N PHE A 90 -9.79 -0.06 11.58
CA PHE A 90 -10.03 -1.42 11.13
C PHE A 90 -11.06 -2.10 12.01
N GLU A 91 -11.93 -2.87 11.38
CA GLU A 91 -12.83 -3.83 12.02
C GLU A 91 -12.56 -5.17 11.35
N VAL A 92 -12.02 -6.12 12.12
CA VAL A 92 -11.51 -7.38 11.59
C VAL A 92 -12.14 -8.56 12.33
N GLU A 93 -12.33 -9.64 11.60
CA GLU A 93 -12.68 -10.95 12.12
C GLU A 93 -11.58 -11.93 11.71
N LEU A 94 -10.94 -12.56 12.69
CA LEU A 94 -9.89 -13.54 12.43
C LEU A 94 -10.55 -14.87 12.07
N VAL A 95 -10.48 -15.26 10.80
CA VAL A 95 -11.18 -16.47 10.32
C VAL A 95 -10.44 -17.74 10.69
N GLU A 96 -9.12 -17.78 10.51
CA GLU A 96 -8.30 -18.97 10.72
C GLU A 96 -6.88 -18.59 11.17
N VAL A 97 -6.27 -19.44 11.99
CA VAL A 97 -4.84 -19.40 12.30
C VAL A 97 -4.26 -20.78 12.06
N ARG A 98 -3.24 -20.87 11.21
CA ARG A 98 -2.52 -22.10 10.92
C ARG A 98 -1.02 -21.87 10.87
N LYS A 99 -0.25 -22.96 10.97
CA LYS A 99 1.18 -22.90 10.69
C LYS A 99 1.41 -22.71 9.19
N ALA A 100 2.39 -21.88 8.85
CA ALA A 100 2.88 -21.78 7.48
C ALA A 100 3.52 -23.10 7.05
N SER A 101 3.36 -23.48 5.78
CA SER A 101 4.08 -24.59 5.17
C SER A 101 5.57 -24.24 5.00
N ALA A 102 6.40 -25.25 4.69
CA ALA A 102 7.82 -25.01 4.41
C ALA A 102 8.02 -24.09 3.19
N GLU A 103 7.18 -24.23 2.17
CA GLU A 103 7.24 -23.41 0.95
C GLU A 103 6.84 -21.96 1.22
N GLU A 104 5.80 -21.74 2.03
CA GLU A 104 5.37 -20.39 2.41
C GLU A 104 6.42 -19.66 3.25
N LEU A 105 7.14 -20.40 4.11
CA LEU A 105 8.27 -19.84 4.86
C LEU A 105 9.44 -19.47 3.93
N LEU A 106 9.72 -20.29 2.93
CA LEU A 106 10.76 -20.02 1.93
C LEU A 106 10.40 -18.81 1.06
N HIS A 107 9.14 -18.71 0.62
CA HIS A 107 8.65 -17.64 -0.24
C HIS A 107 8.30 -16.35 0.53
N GLY A 108 8.13 -16.45 1.85
CA GLY A 108 7.85 -15.33 2.74
C GLY A 108 6.39 -14.87 2.76
N HIS A 109 5.49 -15.49 2.00
CA HIS A 109 4.05 -15.17 1.90
C HIS A 109 3.18 -16.42 1.95
N ALA A 110 1.91 -16.25 2.34
CA ALA A 110 0.93 -17.33 2.36
C ALA A 110 0.46 -17.66 0.94
N HIS A 111 0.19 -18.94 0.68
CA HIS A 111 -0.46 -19.39 -0.54
C HIS A 111 -1.97 -19.52 -0.31
N GLY A 112 -2.75 -19.20 -1.35
CA GLY A 112 -4.21 -19.34 -1.30
C GLY A 112 -4.65 -20.79 -1.09
N PRO A 113 -5.94 -21.03 -0.76
CA PRO A 113 -6.50 -22.37 -0.60
C PRO A 113 -6.17 -23.23 -1.84
N GLY A 114 -5.43 -24.33 -1.63
CA GLY A 114 -5.01 -25.23 -2.70
C GLY A 114 -3.56 -25.05 -3.20
N GLY A 115 -2.81 -24.03 -2.77
CA GLY A 115 -1.36 -23.95 -2.97
C GLY A 115 -0.87 -23.48 -4.35
N TYR A 116 -1.75 -22.96 -5.22
CA TYR A 116 -1.39 -22.63 -6.61
C TYR A 116 -1.40 -21.13 -6.96
N GLN A 117 -1.53 -20.24 -5.99
CA GLN A 117 -1.54 -18.79 -6.26
C GLN A 117 -0.27 -18.16 -5.72
N HIS A 118 0.54 -17.66 -6.67
CA HIS A 118 1.71 -16.80 -6.47
C HIS A 118 1.30 -15.34 -6.70
#